data_AF-A0A166AVC4-F1
#
_entry.id   AF-A0A166AVC4-F1
#
_cell.length_a   1.000
_cell.length_b   1.000
_cell.length_c   1.000
_cell.angle_alpha   90.00
_cell.angle_beta   90.00
_cell.angle_gamma   90.00
#
_symmetry.space_group_name_H-M   'P 1'
#
loop_
_entity.id
_entity.type
_entity.pdbx_description
1 polymer ?
#
loop_
_entity_poly.entity_id
_entity_poly.type
_entity_poly.pdbx_seq_one_letter_code
_entity_poly.pdbx_strand_id
1 'polypeptide(L)'
;MRREGPMAKLYFNFSAMNAGKSTALLQASYNYEERGMRSLLFTAALDNRTKVGEISSRIGLTSNALTYDTQFNLFACIEQQVAEHKINAVFIDEAQFLTEDQVWQLARVADHLQVPVMAYGLRTDFQGKMFPGSAALLAISDILREIRTICWCGSKATMVARLDQNGDIVEEGDQVVIGGEEAYISLCRKHWSMRRLCEPTSENNDAQSKILCEPVDD
;
A
#
# COMPACT_ATOMS: atom_id res chain seq x y z
N MET A 1 -32.67 25.20 5.96
CA MET A 1 -31.95 24.06 5.38
C MET A 1 -30.48 24.44 5.25
N ARG A 2 -29.60 23.89 6.10
CA ARG A 2 -28.16 24.01 5.87
C ARG A 2 -27.85 23.12 4.65
N ARG A 3 -27.26 23.69 3.59
CA ARG A 3 -26.73 22.88 2.49
C ARG A 3 -25.65 21.99 3.09
N GLU A 4 -25.84 20.68 3.04
CA GLU A 4 -24.75 19.73 3.27
C GLU A 4 -23.63 20.10 2.30
N GLY A 5 -22.45 20.43 2.85
CA GLY A 5 -21.26 20.67 2.05
C GLY A 5 -20.89 19.41 1.25
N PRO A 6 -20.02 19.52 0.23
CA PRO A 6 -19.58 18.35 -0.50
C PRO A 6 -18.98 17.31 0.47
N MET A 7 -19.52 16.10 0.43
CA MET A 7 -19.11 14.96 1.25
C MET A 7 -17.61 14.70 1.07
N ALA A 8 -16.86 14.61 2.17
CA ALA A 8 -15.50 14.08 2.12
C ALA A 8 -15.53 12.62 1.70
N LYS A 9 -14.43 12.10 1.17
CA LYS A 9 -14.40 10.79 0.51
C LYS A 9 -13.33 9.89 1.08
N LEU A 10 -13.61 8.60 1.06
CA LEU A 10 -12.64 7.53 1.24
C LEU A 10 -12.08 7.11 -0.13
N TYR A 11 -10.76 7.20 -0.28
CA TYR A 11 -10.04 6.81 -1.48
C TYR A 11 -9.21 5.56 -1.19
N PHE A 12 -9.28 4.56 -2.06
CA PHE A 12 -8.32 3.47 -2.06
C PHE A 12 -7.41 3.53 -3.29
N ASN A 13 -6.14 3.85 -3.05
CA ASN A 13 -5.07 3.86 -4.01
C ASN A 13 -4.32 2.52 -3.93
N PHE A 14 -4.70 1.57 -4.77
CA PHE A 14 -4.19 0.21 -4.71
C PHE A 14 -3.20 -0.10 -5.83
N SER A 15 -2.30 -1.05 -5.60
CA SER A 15 -1.39 -1.53 -6.65
C SER A 15 -0.89 -2.95 -6.38
N ALA A 16 -0.16 -3.51 -7.34
CA ALA A 16 0.85 -4.53 -7.04
C ALA A 16 2.02 -3.91 -6.27
N MET A 17 2.93 -4.71 -5.71
CA MET A 17 4.15 -4.17 -5.10
C MET A 17 4.94 -3.35 -6.13
N ASN A 18 5.84 -2.47 -5.65
CA ASN A 18 6.75 -1.72 -6.53
C ASN A 18 6.07 -0.79 -7.56
N ALA A 19 4.93 -0.19 -7.20
CA ALA A 19 4.26 0.82 -8.03
C ALA A 19 4.46 2.27 -7.55
N GLY A 20 5.27 2.51 -6.52
CA GLY A 20 5.49 3.86 -5.98
C GLY A 20 4.36 4.38 -5.10
N LYS A 21 3.67 3.50 -4.34
CA LYS A 21 2.57 3.89 -3.43
C LYS A 21 3.00 4.96 -2.42
N SER A 22 4.06 4.70 -1.67
CA SER A 22 4.55 5.63 -0.64
C SER A 22 5.06 6.94 -1.25
N THR A 23 5.65 6.90 -2.45
CA THR A 23 5.97 8.13 -3.21
C THR A 23 4.72 8.94 -3.52
N ALA A 24 3.66 8.31 -4.05
CA ALA A 24 2.42 8.99 -4.39
C ALA A 24 1.70 9.54 -3.14
N LEU A 25 1.76 8.82 -2.01
CA LEU A 25 1.26 9.27 -0.72
C LEU A 25 2.01 10.50 -0.23
N LEU A 26 3.35 10.43 -0.15
CA LEU A 26 4.18 11.52 0.34
C LEU A 26 4.08 12.77 -0.54
N GLN A 27 4.06 12.59 -1.86
CA GLN A 27 3.82 13.71 -2.79
C GLN A 27 2.45 14.36 -2.56
N ALA A 28 1.41 13.55 -2.32
CA ALA A 28 0.09 14.08 -2.03
C ALA A 28 0.06 14.84 -0.70
N SER A 29 0.69 14.32 0.36
CA SER A 29 0.83 15.01 1.66
C SER A 29 1.57 16.34 1.51
N TYR A 30 2.72 16.32 0.83
CA TYR A 30 3.52 17.51 0.57
C TYR A 30 2.71 18.62 -0.12
N ASN A 31 1.84 18.27 -1.07
CA ASN A 31 0.97 19.23 -1.74
C ASN A 31 -0.04 19.93 -0.81
N TYR A 32 -0.41 19.30 0.32
CA TYR A 32 -1.21 19.95 1.37
C TYR A 32 -0.34 20.89 2.19
N GLU A 33 0.81 20.40 2.65
CA GLU A 33 1.74 21.13 3.52
C GLU A 33 2.26 22.41 2.86
N GLU A 34 2.60 22.36 1.57
CA GLU A 34 3.01 23.53 0.76
C GLU A 34 1.97 24.66 0.73
N ARG A 35 0.70 24.32 1.00
CA ARG A 35 -0.41 25.29 1.07
C ARG A 35 -0.75 25.69 2.50
N GLY A 36 0.11 25.34 3.47
CA GLY A 36 -0.13 25.55 4.90
C GLY A 36 -1.27 24.70 5.46
N MET A 37 -1.65 23.62 4.77
CA MET A 37 -2.66 22.67 5.25
C MET A 37 -2.01 21.52 6.01
N ARG A 38 -2.69 20.99 7.02
CA ARG A 38 -2.17 19.88 7.83
C ARG A 38 -2.75 18.55 7.35
N SER A 39 -1.87 17.63 7.03
CA SER A 39 -2.17 16.21 6.81
C SER A 39 -1.84 15.40 8.06
N LEU A 40 -2.49 14.25 8.21
CA LEU A 40 -2.18 13.25 9.24
C LEU A 40 -1.81 11.95 8.56
N LEU A 41 -0.63 11.41 8.85
CA LEU A 41 -0.09 10.22 8.18
C LEU A 41 -0.08 9.05 9.17
N PHE A 42 -0.48 7.88 8.69
CA PHE A 42 -0.43 6.62 9.41
C PHE A 42 0.33 5.56 8.62
N THR A 43 1.06 4.70 9.31
CA THR A 43 1.69 3.49 8.74
C THR A 43 1.48 2.30 9.68
N ALA A 44 1.55 1.08 9.16
CA ALA A 44 1.36 -0.11 9.99
C ALA A 44 2.53 -0.28 10.97
N ALA A 45 2.24 -0.68 12.20
CA ALA A 45 3.26 -1.03 13.19
C ALA A 45 3.95 -2.34 12.77
N LEU A 46 5.23 -2.25 12.40
CA LEU A 46 6.07 -3.43 12.11
C LEU A 46 6.58 -4.12 13.39
N ASP A 47 6.62 -3.39 14.50
CA ASP A 47 6.92 -3.88 15.86
C ASP A 47 6.07 -3.08 16.87
N ASN A 48 5.58 -3.74 17.92
CA ASN A 48 4.66 -3.20 18.94
C ASN A 48 5.29 -2.13 19.85
N ARG A 49 6.53 -1.69 19.57
CA ARG A 49 7.35 -0.86 20.46
C ARG A 49 7.39 0.62 20.09
N THR A 50 7.07 0.99 18.84
CA THR A 50 7.28 2.37 18.35
C THR A 50 5.97 3.01 17.96
N LYS A 51 5.54 4.05 18.69
CA LYS A 51 4.31 4.82 18.38
C LYS A 51 4.49 5.77 17.19
N VAL A 52 5.71 6.20 16.92
CA VAL A 52 6.07 7.06 15.78
C VAL A 52 6.78 6.20 14.75
N GLY A 53 6.19 6.09 13.57
CA GLY A 53 6.75 5.43 12.40
C GLY A 53 7.28 6.44 11.40
N GLU A 54 7.95 5.94 10.37
CA GLU A 54 8.36 6.73 9.21
C GLU A 54 7.78 6.06 7.97
N ILE A 55 7.15 6.84 7.11
CA ILE A 55 6.83 6.42 5.75
C ILE A 55 8.01 6.81 4.88
N SER A 56 8.65 5.83 4.26
CA SER A 56 9.77 6.03 3.36
C SER A 56 9.45 5.53 1.96
N SER A 57 9.89 6.26 0.95
CA SER A 57 9.76 5.87 -0.45
C SER A 57 11.10 5.47 -1.04
N ARG A 58 11.05 4.67 -2.12
CA ARG A 58 12.27 4.22 -2.80
C ARG A 58 13.11 5.32 -3.45
N ILE A 59 12.50 6.47 -3.72
CA ILE A 59 13.19 7.62 -4.29
C ILE A 59 13.69 8.60 -3.22
N GLY A 60 13.72 8.17 -1.95
CA GLY A 60 14.33 8.94 -0.86
C GLY A 60 13.43 9.96 -0.17
N LEU A 61 12.13 10.06 -0.54
CA LEU A 61 11.19 10.86 0.26
C LEU A 61 10.84 10.13 1.56
N THR A 62 10.83 10.86 2.67
CA THR A 62 10.39 10.35 3.97
C THR A 62 9.47 11.34 4.69
N SER A 63 8.61 10.85 5.57
CA SER A 63 7.84 11.67 6.51
C SER A 63 7.46 10.89 7.76
N ASN A 64 7.36 11.58 8.89
CA ASN A 64 6.91 11.00 10.15
C ASN A 64 5.42 10.62 10.04
N ALA A 65 5.08 9.48 10.61
CA ALA A 65 3.73 8.95 10.65
C ALA A 65 3.38 8.40 12.03
N LEU A 66 2.09 8.43 12.37
CA LEU A 66 1.57 7.64 13.48
C LEU A 66 1.55 6.16 13.07
N THR A 67 1.70 5.27 14.04
CA THR A 67 1.58 3.83 13.78
C THR A 67 0.20 3.30 14.16
N TYR A 68 -0.29 2.30 13.43
CA TYR A 68 -1.47 1.53 13.81
C TYR A 68 -1.18 0.03 13.80
N ASP A 69 -1.73 -0.67 14.78
CA ASP A 69 -1.83 -2.13 14.79
C ASP A 69 -3.29 -2.55 14.59
N THR A 70 -3.61 -3.84 14.67
CA THR A 70 -4.98 -4.33 14.46
C THR A 70 -5.98 -3.94 15.56
N GLN A 71 -5.51 -3.47 16.72
CA GLN A 71 -6.33 -3.05 17.86
C GLN A 71 -6.46 -1.52 17.94
N PHE A 72 -5.67 -0.79 17.15
CA PHE A 72 -5.66 0.66 17.16
C PHE A 72 -7.00 1.24 16.68
N ASN A 73 -7.56 2.15 17.48
CA ASN A 73 -8.78 2.86 17.13
C ASN A 73 -8.43 4.13 16.32
N LEU A 74 -8.44 4.00 15.00
CA LEU A 74 -8.15 5.07 14.06
C LEU A 74 -9.14 6.22 14.20
N PHE A 75 -10.44 5.92 14.32
CA PHE A 75 -11.47 6.96 14.41
C PHE A 75 -11.26 7.84 15.63
N ALA A 76 -11.12 7.25 16.83
CA ALA A 76 -10.96 8.00 18.07
C ALA A 76 -9.67 8.85 18.06
N CYS A 77 -8.57 8.32 17.52
CA CYS A 77 -7.32 9.06 17.39
C CYS A 77 -7.48 10.26 16.45
N ILE A 78 -8.08 10.06 15.27
CA ILE A 78 -8.29 11.12 14.28
C ILE A 78 -9.26 12.19 14.81
N GLU A 79 -10.33 11.77 15.48
CA GLU A 79 -11.30 12.67 16.12
C GLU A 79 -10.61 13.59 17.14
N GLN A 80 -9.73 13.05 17.99
CA GLN A 80 -8.94 13.85 18.91
C GLN A 80 -8.04 14.86 18.18
N GLN A 81 -7.33 14.42 17.14
CA GLN A 81 -6.47 15.31 16.35
C GLN A 81 -7.25 16.44 15.68
N VAL A 82 -8.46 16.15 15.18
CA VAL A 82 -9.37 17.14 14.58
C VAL A 82 -9.90 18.13 15.62
N ALA A 83 -10.11 17.70 16.86
CA ALA A 83 -10.55 18.59 17.94
C ALA A 83 -9.47 19.60 18.35
N GLU A 84 -8.21 19.21 18.30
CA GLU A 84 -7.06 20.05 18.66
C GLU A 84 -6.58 20.92 17.48
N HIS A 85 -6.72 20.43 16.26
CA HIS A 85 -6.14 21.04 15.07
C HIS A 85 -7.02 20.86 13.83
N LYS A 86 -6.99 21.82 12.90
CA LYS A 86 -7.63 21.65 11.60
C LYS A 86 -6.85 20.64 10.76
N ILE A 87 -7.37 19.42 10.63
CA ILE A 87 -6.84 18.39 9.72
C ILE A 87 -7.54 18.50 8.37
N ASN A 88 -6.76 18.54 7.29
CA ASN A 88 -7.24 18.72 5.93
C ASN A 88 -7.31 17.41 5.14
N ALA A 89 -6.53 16.41 5.52
CA ALA A 89 -6.54 15.07 4.92
C ALA A 89 -5.87 14.05 5.86
N VAL A 90 -6.32 12.81 5.78
CA VAL A 90 -5.69 11.66 6.44
C VAL A 90 -5.11 10.74 5.37
N PHE A 91 -3.88 10.29 5.56
CA PHE A 91 -3.18 9.37 4.67
C PHE A 91 -2.84 8.09 5.43
N ILE A 92 -3.20 6.94 4.88
CA ILE A 92 -2.91 5.62 5.45
C ILE A 92 -1.98 4.87 4.50
N ASP A 93 -0.75 4.60 4.92
CA ASP A 93 0.16 3.69 4.22
C ASP A 93 -0.06 2.23 4.69
N GLU A 94 0.37 1.30 3.85
CA GLU A 94 0.26 -0.15 4.05
C GLU A 94 -1.15 -0.62 4.45
N ALA A 95 -2.17 0.02 3.87
CA ALA A 95 -3.58 -0.15 4.20
C ALA A 95 -4.12 -1.58 4.05
N GLN A 96 -3.38 -2.47 3.38
CA GLN A 96 -3.70 -3.89 3.37
C GLN A 96 -3.68 -4.54 4.77
N PHE A 97 -2.96 -3.96 5.74
CA PHE A 97 -2.87 -4.46 7.11
C PHE A 97 -4.00 -3.96 8.02
N LEU A 98 -4.91 -3.12 7.50
CA LEU A 98 -6.12 -2.74 8.22
C LEU A 98 -7.03 -3.95 8.45
N THR A 99 -7.74 -3.93 9.57
CA THR A 99 -8.91 -4.78 9.75
C THR A 99 -10.13 -4.20 9.03
N GLU A 100 -11.15 -5.01 8.79
CA GLU A 100 -12.42 -4.53 8.22
C GLU A 100 -13.06 -3.44 9.10
N ASP A 101 -13.01 -3.59 10.43
CA ASP A 101 -13.53 -2.58 11.36
C ASP A 101 -12.77 -1.25 11.23
N GLN A 102 -11.45 -1.30 11.09
CA GLN A 102 -10.62 -0.12 10.86
C GLN A 102 -10.95 0.57 9.53
N VAL A 103 -11.30 -0.18 8.49
CA VAL A 103 -11.76 0.39 7.22
C VAL A 103 -13.08 1.15 7.41
N TRP A 104 -14.02 0.61 8.19
CA TRP A 104 -15.25 1.30 8.56
C TRP A 104 -15.03 2.49 9.51
N GLN A 105 -14.00 2.45 10.37
CA GLN A 105 -13.56 3.62 11.15
C GLN A 105 -13.11 4.75 10.21
N LEU A 106 -12.36 4.45 9.15
CA LEU A 106 -11.92 5.44 8.17
C LEU A 106 -13.07 6.01 7.32
N ALA A 107 -14.06 5.19 6.96
CA ALA A 107 -15.29 5.68 6.33
C ALA A 107 -16.01 6.69 7.23
N ARG A 108 -16.16 6.37 8.52
CA ARG A 108 -16.73 7.28 9.52
C ARG A 108 -15.97 8.59 9.67
N VAL A 109 -14.65 8.60 9.48
CA VAL A 109 -13.85 9.85 9.46
C VAL A 109 -14.30 10.75 8.30
N ALA A 110 -14.48 10.20 7.11
CA ALA A 110 -14.97 10.96 5.96
C ALA A 110 -16.40 11.47 6.20
N ASP A 111 -17.29 10.62 6.71
CA ASP A 111 -18.70 10.95 6.88
C ASP A 111 -18.96 11.96 8.01
N HIS A 112 -18.37 11.72 9.18
CA HIS A 112 -18.70 12.46 10.41
C HIS A 112 -17.74 13.62 10.68
N LEU A 113 -16.45 13.45 10.38
CA LEU A 113 -15.46 14.50 10.61
C LEU A 113 -15.26 15.38 9.36
N GLN A 114 -15.82 14.98 8.21
CA GLN A 114 -15.69 15.68 6.93
C GLN A 114 -14.23 15.85 6.49
N VAL A 115 -13.37 14.90 6.87
CA VAL A 115 -11.95 14.86 6.50
C VAL A 115 -11.73 13.78 5.45
N PRO A 116 -11.20 14.09 4.25
CA PRO A 116 -10.93 13.07 3.25
C PRO A 116 -9.84 12.11 3.72
N VAL A 117 -10.01 10.83 3.40
CA VAL A 117 -9.09 9.75 3.77
C VAL A 117 -8.54 9.10 2.51
N MET A 118 -7.21 9.08 2.38
CA MET A 118 -6.52 8.42 1.28
C MET A 118 -5.75 7.21 1.80
N ALA A 119 -6.26 6.02 1.53
CA ALA A 119 -5.60 4.76 1.84
C ALA A 119 -4.74 4.28 0.67
N TYR A 120 -3.54 3.80 0.97
CA TYR A 120 -2.57 3.26 0.01
C TYR A 120 -2.20 1.85 0.44
N GLY A 121 -2.41 0.86 -0.43
CA GLY A 121 -2.19 -0.53 -0.04
C GLY A 121 -2.06 -1.50 -1.21
N LEU A 122 -1.64 -2.72 -0.91
CA LEU A 122 -1.57 -3.81 -1.88
C LEU A 122 -2.94 -4.39 -2.16
N ARG A 123 -3.21 -4.75 -3.42
CA ARG A 123 -4.48 -5.39 -3.78
C ARG A 123 -4.56 -6.84 -3.30
N THR A 124 -3.51 -7.60 -3.54
CA THR A 124 -3.40 -9.03 -3.22
C THR A 124 -2.00 -9.35 -2.71
N ASP A 125 -1.89 -10.46 -1.99
CA ASP A 125 -0.62 -11.04 -1.56
C ASP A 125 0.11 -11.75 -2.72
N PHE A 126 1.23 -12.40 -2.40
CA PHE A 126 2.03 -13.17 -3.36
C PHE A 126 1.34 -14.44 -3.88
N GLN A 127 0.32 -14.93 -3.16
CA GLN A 127 -0.51 -16.08 -3.54
C GLN A 127 -1.73 -15.65 -4.39
N GLY A 128 -1.90 -14.34 -4.63
CA GLY A 128 -3.05 -13.79 -5.35
C GLY A 128 -4.34 -13.70 -4.52
N LYS A 129 -4.25 -13.88 -3.19
CA LYS A 129 -5.37 -13.73 -2.26
C LYS A 129 -5.47 -12.28 -1.80
N MET A 130 -6.68 -11.81 -1.54
CA MET A 130 -6.88 -10.47 -1.01
C MET A 130 -6.50 -10.42 0.47
N PHE A 131 -5.95 -9.27 0.88
CA PHE A 131 -5.86 -8.92 2.30
C PHE A 131 -7.23 -8.47 2.82
N PRO A 132 -7.58 -8.74 4.10
CA PRO A 132 -8.86 -8.32 4.66
C PRO A 132 -9.12 -6.81 4.52
N GLY A 133 -8.15 -5.96 4.89
CA GLY A 133 -8.25 -4.50 4.75
C GLY A 133 -8.47 -4.07 3.31
N SER A 134 -7.70 -4.63 2.37
CA SER A 134 -7.84 -4.33 0.94
C SER A 134 -9.18 -4.78 0.37
N ALA A 135 -9.70 -5.94 0.79
CA ALA A 135 -11.01 -6.41 0.38
C ALA A 135 -12.12 -5.46 0.84
N ALA A 136 -12.08 -5.02 2.10
CA ALA A 136 -13.02 -4.05 2.64
C ALA A 136 -12.91 -2.69 1.93
N LEU A 137 -11.70 -2.19 1.71
CA LEU A 137 -11.46 -0.92 1.00
C LEU A 137 -11.98 -0.95 -0.45
N LEU A 138 -11.79 -2.06 -1.16
CA LEU A 138 -12.36 -2.25 -2.50
C LEU A 138 -13.88 -2.26 -2.51
N ALA A 139 -14.50 -2.73 -1.42
CA ALA A 139 -15.95 -2.81 -1.32
C ALA A 139 -16.59 -1.45 -1.01
N ILE A 140 -15.99 -0.62 -0.15
CA ILE A 140 -16.68 0.54 0.42
C ILE A 140 -16.11 1.91 0.02
N SER A 141 -14.90 2.00 -0.54
CA SER A 141 -14.31 3.30 -0.86
C SER A 141 -15.07 4.02 -1.98
N ASP A 142 -15.29 5.33 -1.84
CA ASP A 142 -15.94 6.17 -2.86
C ASP A 142 -15.17 6.19 -4.18
N ILE A 143 -13.84 6.18 -4.09
CA ILE A 143 -12.94 6.30 -5.24
C ILE A 143 -11.88 5.21 -5.19
N LEU A 144 -11.81 4.41 -6.23
CA LEU A 144 -10.77 3.41 -6.45
C LEU A 144 -9.76 3.91 -7.49
N ARG A 145 -8.47 3.93 -7.14
CA ARG A 145 -7.38 4.34 -8.04
C ARG A 145 -6.31 3.25 -8.08
N GLU A 146 -6.06 2.72 -9.27
CA GLU A 146 -4.96 1.78 -9.48
C GLU A 146 -3.67 2.55 -9.78
N ILE A 147 -2.67 2.46 -8.89
CA ILE A 147 -1.31 2.92 -9.17
C ILE A 147 -0.63 1.81 -9.98
N ARG A 148 -0.33 2.10 -11.24
CA ARG A 148 0.13 1.08 -12.20
C ARG A 148 1.63 0.86 -12.06
N THR A 149 2.03 -0.40 -12.20
CA THR A 149 3.41 -0.80 -12.44
C THR A 149 3.45 -1.74 -13.64
N ILE A 150 4.65 -2.07 -14.11
CA ILE A 150 4.88 -2.71 -15.39
C ILE A 150 5.58 -4.05 -15.14
N CYS A 151 5.06 -5.11 -15.76
CA CYS A 151 5.75 -6.39 -15.85
C CYS A 151 6.89 -6.24 -16.84
N TRP A 152 7.97 -7.02 -16.70
CA TRP A 152 9.10 -7.03 -17.64
C TRP A 152 8.68 -7.10 -19.12
N CYS A 153 7.55 -7.73 -19.44
CA CYS A 153 7.03 -7.81 -20.81
C CYS A 153 6.26 -6.56 -21.31
N GLY A 154 6.36 -5.43 -20.61
CA GLY A 154 5.65 -4.18 -20.90
C GLY A 154 4.15 -4.17 -20.56
N SER A 155 3.56 -5.30 -20.20
CA SER A 155 2.15 -5.37 -19.78
C SER A 155 1.95 -4.85 -18.36
N LYS A 156 0.74 -4.38 -18.05
CA LYS A 156 0.39 -3.98 -16.68
C LYS A 156 0.62 -5.14 -15.69
N ALA A 157 1.43 -4.88 -14.68
CA ALA A 157 1.61 -5.82 -13.57
C ALA A 157 0.43 -5.70 -12.59
N THR A 158 -0.09 -6.86 -12.18
CA THR A 158 -1.27 -7.00 -11.31
C THR A 158 -1.08 -8.04 -10.22
N MET A 159 0.00 -8.82 -10.29
CA MET A 159 0.35 -9.89 -9.35
C MET A 159 1.75 -9.64 -8.79
N VAL A 160 2.06 -10.28 -7.68
CA VAL A 160 3.39 -10.23 -7.04
C VAL A 160 3.89 -11.66 -6.86
N ALA A 161 5.15 -11.91 -7.21
CA ALA A 161 5.87 -13.12 -6.83
C ALA A 161 6.83 -12.78 -5.69
N ARG A 162 6.87 -13.65 -4.68
CA ARG A 162 7.85 -13.60 -3.57
C ARG A 162 8.97 -14.59 -3.89
N LEU A 163 10.21 -14.17 -3.72
CA LEU A 163 11.40 -14.98 -3.94
C LEU A 163 12.11 -15.24 -2.62
N ASP A 164 12.64 -16.45 -2.46
CA ASP A 164 13.54 -16.78 -1.35
C ASP A 164 14.97 -16.23 -1.62
N GLN A 165 15.88 -16.47 -0.68
CA GLN A 165 17.29 -16.09 -0.78
C GLN A 165 18.04 -16.69 -1.99
N ASN A 166 17.49 -17.75 -2.61
CA ASN A 166 18.07 -18.42 -3.77
C ASN A 166 17.49 -17.88 -5.10
N GLY A 167 16.48 -17.00 -5.03
CA GLY A 167 15.75 -16.49 -6.19
C GLY A 167 14.60 -17.38 -6.65
N ASP A 168 14.24 -18.41 -5.88
CA ASP A 168 13.17 -19.34 -6.20
C ASP A 168 11.81 -18.80 -5.72
N ILE A 169 10.74 -19.06 -6.50
CA ILE A 169 9.40 -18.57 -6.15
C ILE A 169 8.86 -19.33 -4.93
N VAL A 170 8.50 -18.58 -3.90
CA VAL A 170 7.83 -19.09 -2.71
C VAL A 170 6.33 -19.26 -3.00
N GLU A 171 5.82 -20.48 -2.79
CA GLU A 171 4.40 -20.81 -3.06
C GLU A 171 3.52 -20.75 -1.81
N GLU A 172 4.09 -21.06 -0.65
CA GLU A 172 3.39 -21.16 0.62
C GLU A 172 4.17 -20.41 1.70
N GLY A 173 3.44 -19.93 2.70
CA GLY A 173 4.00 -19.16 3.80
C GLY A 173 3.04 -18.08 4.26
N ASP A 174 3.40 -17.43 5.35
CA ASP A 174 2.62 -16.34 5.91
C ASP A 174 2.55 -15.18 4.91
N GLN A 175 1.37 -14.53 4.83
CA GLN A 175 1.13 -13.38 3.96
C GLN A 175 2.07 -12.20 4.26
N VAL A 176 2.68 -12.19 5.45
CA VAL A 176 3.50 -11.10 5.96
C VAL A 176 4.82 -11.65 6.46
N VAL A 177 5.89 -11.39 5.71
CA VAL A 177 7.26 -11.52 6.21
C VAL A 177 7.87 -10.13 6.15
N ILE A 178 7.92 -9.46 7.30
CA ILE A 178 8.60 -8.17 7.45
C ILE A 178 10.03 -8.46 7.89
N GLY A 179 11.02 -8.04 7.10
CA GLY A 179 12.44 -8.11 7.48
C GLY A 179 13.20 -9.36 7.04
N GLY A 180 12.73 -10.10 6.04
CA GLY A 180 13.53 -11.15 5.36
C GLY A 180 14.32 -10.59 4.17
N GLU A 181 15.42 -11.26 3.79
CA GLU A 181 16.17 -11.02 2.52
C GLU A 181 15.35 -11.41 1.26
N GLU A 182 14.03 -11.44 1.38
CA GLU A 182 13.11 -11.90 0.34
C GLU A 182 12.84 -10.79 -0.67
N ALA A 183 13.00 -11.12 -1.95
CA ALA A 183 12.73 -10.18 -3.04
C ALA A 183 11.29 -10.33 -3.54
N TYR A 184 10.68 -9.20 -3.92
CA TYR A 184 9.32 -9.17 -4.47
C TYR A 184 9.33 -8.62 -5.89
N ILE A 185 8.78 -9.38 -6.84
CA ILE A 185 8.70 -9.02 -8.27
C ILE A 185 7.24 -8.86 -8.69
N SER A 186 6.94 -7.74 -9.34
CA SER A 186 5.61 -7.46 -9.87
C SER A 186 5.46 -7.96 -11.31
N LEU A 187 4.42 -8.76 -11.56
CA LEU A 187 4.21 -9.46 -12.82
C LEU A 187 2.79 -9.24 -13.35
N CYS A 188 2.61 -9.41 -14.67
CA CYS A 188 1.29 -9.57 -15.24
C CYS A 188 0.74 -10.95 -14.86
N ARG A 189 -0.59 -11.11 -14.85
CA ARG A 189 -1.24 -12.38 -14.47
C ARG A 189 -0.72 -13.58 -15.26
N LYS A 190 -0.41 -13.40 -16.55
CA LYS A 190 0.12 -14.46 -17.41
C LYS A 190 1.50 -14.92 -16.92
N HIS A 191 2.45 -14.01 -16.69
CA HIS A 191 3.80 -14.36 -16.25
C HIS A 191 3.85 -14.86 -14.82
N TRP A 192 3.00 -14.34 -13.94
CA TRP A 192 2.83 -14.90 -12.60
C TRP A 192 2.29 -16.34 -12.66
N SER A 193 1.25 -16.59 -13.45
CA SER A 193 0.68 -17.94 -13.61
C SER A 193 1.64 -18.95 -14.25
N MET A 194 2.53 -18.48 -15.15
CA MET A 194 3.53 -19.33 -15.81
C MET A 194 4.86 -19.41 -15.05
N ARG A 195 4.97 -18.72 -13.89
CA ARG A 195 6.21 -18.66 -13.10
C ARG A 195 7.41 -18.14 -13.88
N ARG A 196 7.20 -17.11 -14.72
CA ARG A 196 8.27 -16.47 -15.51
C ARG A 196 8.64 -15.11 -14.95
N LEU A 197 9.85 -15.01 -14.39
CA LEU A 197 10.33 -13.81 -13.70
C LEU A 197 10.93 -12.75 -14.63
N CYS A 198 11.41 -13.13 -15.82
CA CYS A 198 12.04 -12.23 -16.80
C CYS A 198 11.95 -12.76 -18.25
N GLU A 199 12.59 -12.05 -19.19
CA GLU A 199 12.67 -12.45 -20.60
C GLU A 199 13.45 -13.77 -20.79
N PRO A 200 12.96 -14.69 -21.64
CA PRO A 200 13.72 -15.88 -22.00
C PRO A 200 14.94 -15.50 -22.85
N THR A 201 16.15 -15.79 -22.36
CA THR A 201 17.39 -15.67 -23.11
C THR A 201 17.71 -16.98 -23.85
N SER A 202 18.60 -16.93 -24.84
CA SER A 202 19.04 -18.11 -25.61
C SER A 202 19.68 -19.22 -24.76
N GLU A 203 20.11 -18.89 -23.54
CA GLU A 203 20.71 -19.81 -22.56
C GLU A 203 19.66 -20.48 -21.65
N ASN A 204 18.40 -20.02 -21.67
CA ASN A 204 17.34 -20.39 -20.75
C ASN A 204 16.22 -21.24 -21.39
N ASN A 205 16.58 -22.08 -22.38
CA ASN A 205 15.62 -22.94 -23.08
C ASN A 205 15.20 -24.20 -22.31
N ASP A 206 15.81 -24.48 -21.15
CA ASP A 206 15.41 -25.57 -20.27
C ASP A 206 14.46 -25.09 -19.17
N ALA A 207 13.43 -25.88 -18.89
CA ALA A 207 12.33 -25.61 -17.96
C ALA A 207 12.72 -25.41 -16.47
N GLN A 208 14.01 -25.26 -16.19
CA GLN A 208 14.61 -25.07 -14.86
C GLN A 208 15.80 -24.09 -14.87
N SER A 209 15.91 -23.22 -15.86
CA SER A 209 17.02 -22.26 -15.86
C SER A 209 16.83 -21.18 -14.79
N LYS A 210 17.64 -21.28 -13.73
CA LYS A 210 17.83 -20.28 -12.68
C LYS A 210 18.06 -18.90 -13.29
N ILE A 211 17.29 -17.92 -12.84
CA ILE A 211 17.56 -16.53 -13.22
C ILE A 211 17.67 -15.71 -11.95
N LEU A 212 18.93 -15.48 -11.57
CA LEU A 212 19.31 -14.23 -10.92
C LEU A 212 18.86 -13.11 -11.87
N CYS A 213 17.76 -12.45 -11.55
CA CYS A 213 17.63 -11.06 -11.96
C CYS A 213 18.78 -10.35 -11.25
N GLU A 214 19.91 -10.15 -11.93
CA GLU A 214 20.90 -9.21 -11.43
C GLU A 214 20.16 -7.88 -11.20
N PRO A 215 20.27 -7.29 -10.01
CA PRO A 215 19.72 -5.97 -9.78
C PRO A 215 20.31 -5.06 -10.86
N VAL A 216 19.45 -4.30 -11.53
CA VAL A 216 19.93 -3.21 -12.38
C VAL A 216 20.57 -2.22 -11.40
N ASP A 217 21.90 -2.26 -11.30
CA ASP A 217 22.67 -1.27 -10.56
C ASP A 217 22.51 0.10 -11.25
N ASP A 218 22.02 1.05 -10.45
CA ASP A 218 21.88 2.52 -10.60
C ASP A 218 21.15 3.13 -11.84
#